data_AF-A0AAE9L4L6-F1
#
_entry.id   AF-A0AAE9L4L6-F1
#
_cell.length_a   1.000
_cell.length_b   1.000
_cell.length_c   1.000
_cell.angle_alpha   90.00
_cell.angle_beta   90.00
_cell.angle_gamma   90.00
#
_symmetry.space_group_name_H-M   'P 1'
#
loop_
_entity.id
_entity.type
_entity.pdbx_description
1 polymer ?
#
loop_
_entity_poly.entity_id
_entity_poly.type
_entity_poly.pdbx_seq_one_letter_code
_entity_poly.pdbx_strand_id
1 'polypeptide(L)'
;MSERLIMLDVPGVLYSDRSAARLGGTPTSGTLRDVRFFDPIALGFLRRLFGIAGARVVVSDAWRRGTPAAILQQLDLQVEGMTPRVAGGHGAEIDAWFTQRAAPGSWVILSTAAPASMTAAQRRHLVQVNPAEGLTVENFRQALDILGVACPSTVTPDSRVEPGLQAKLRHLQQLAREAPERFMPAPAAAEAREQAMAIAVASLTGQSLQPAALHA
;
A
#
# COMPACT_ATOMS: atom_id res chain seq x y z
N MET A 1 -1.92 -16.67 21.06
CA MET A 1 -1.22 -15.44 20.60
C MET A 1 -2.15 -14.26 20.86
N SER A 2 -1.67 -13.16 21.42
CA SER A 2 -2.49 -11.97 21.68
C SER A 2 -2.98 -11.39 20.35
N GLU A 3 -4.29 -11.37 20.14
CA GLU A 3 -4.89 -10.79 18.94
C GLU A 3 -4.56 -9.29 18.89
N ARG A 4 -4.14 -8.79 17.71
CA ARG A 4 -3.80 -7.38 17.50
C ARG A 4 -4.64 -6.83 16.36
N LEU A 5 -5.10 -5.59 16.52
CA LEU A 5 -6.04 -4.97 15.57
C LEU A 5 -5.55 -3.61 15.09
N ILE A 6 -5.78 -3.31 13.82
CA ILE A 6 -5.60 -2.00 13.21
C ILE A 6 -6.97 -1.50 12.78
N MET A 7 -7.48 -0.48 13.46
CA MET A 7 -8.64 0.28 13.01
C MET A 7 -8.16 1.26 11.94
N LEU A 8 -8.53 1.02 10.69
CA LEU A 8 -7.96 1.67 9.52
C LEU A 8 -8.97 2.58 8.85
N ASP A 9 -8.64 3.86 8.79
CA ASP A 9 -9.23 4.77 7.82
C ASP A 9 -8.55 4.62 6.45
N VAL A 10 -9.30 4.76 5.35
CA VAL A 10 -8.75 4.58 4.00
C VAL A 10 -8.35 5.92 3.37
N PRO A 11 -9.26 6.92 3.27
CA PRO A 11 -8.92 8.21 2.69
C PRO A 11 -7.86 8.95 3.50
N GLY A 12 -6.86 9.50 2.82
CA GLY A 12 -5.75 10.22 3.45
C GLY A 12 -4.73 9.32 4.17
N VAL A 13 -5.00 8.01 4.32
CA VAL A 13 -4.05 7.03 4.89
C VAL A 13 -3.45 6.16 3.79
N LEU A 14 -4.29 5.46 3.02
CA LEU A 14 -3.83 4.56 1.94
C LEU A 14 -3.67 5.26 0.60
N TYR A 15 -4.20 6.47 0.48
CA TYR A 15 -3.92 7.41 -0.59
C TYR A 15 -3.99 8.81 0.01
N SER A 16 -3.16 9.72 -0.47
CA SER A 16 -3.00 11.08 0.04
C SER A 16 -2.91 12.07 -1.10
N ASP A 17 -2.89 13.37 -0.81
CA ASP A 17 -2.67 14.38 -1.84
C ASP A 17 -1.33 14.17 -2.55
N ARG A 18 -0.29 13.80 -1.78
CA ARG A 18 1.02 13.43 -2.31
C ARG A 18 0.97 12.22 -3.24
N SER A 19 0.28 11.15 -2.85
CA SER A 19 0.18 9.96 -3.70
C SER A 19 -0.66 10.25 -4.94
N ALA A 20 -1.72 11.05 -4.80
CA ALA A 20 -2.56 11.47 -5.91
C ALA A 20 -1.80 12.28 -6.95
N ALA A 21 -0.96 13.24 -6.52
CA ALA A 21 -0.09 14.00 -7.40
C ALA A 21 0.93 13.11 -8.15
N ARG A 22 1.46 12.08 -7.48
CA ARG A 22 2.42 11.13 -8.07
C ARG A 22 1.78 10.11 -9.01
N LEU A 23 0.59 9.62 -8.67
CA LEU A 23 -0.10 8.52 -9.38
C LEU A 23 -1.14 9.03 -10.39
N GLY A 24 -1.40 10.33 -10.42
CA GLY A 24 -2.31 10.97 -11.37
C GLY A 24 -3.80 10.74 -11.05
N GLY A 25 -4.16 10.52 -9.78
CA GLY A 25 -5.56 10.34 -9.38
C GLY A 25 -5.77 9.74 -7.99
N THR A 26 -7.05 9.57 -7.63
CA THR A 26 -7.50 8.98 -6.36
C THR A 26 -8.47 7.82 -6.61
N PRO A 27 -8.57 6.83 -5.69
CA PRO A 27 -9.42 5.65 -5.86
C PRO A 27 -10.90 5.97 -5.55
N THR A 28 -11.54 6.76 -6.40
CA THR A 28 -12.92 7.25 -6.20
C THR A 28 -13.92 6.74 -7.24
N SER A 29 -13.48 5.99 -8.26
CA SER A 29 -14.35 5.50 -9.33
C SER A 29 -15.20 4.30 -8.94
N GLY A 30 -14.84 3.60 -7.86
CA GLY A 30 -15.53 2.38 -7.44
C GLY A 30 -15.24 1.18 -8.34
N THR A 31 -14.14 1.20 -9.08
CA THR A 31 -13.78 0.11 -10.01
C THR A 31 -12.43 -0.48 -9.67
N LEU A 32 -12.16 -1.71 -10.12
CA LEU A 32 -10.84 -2.35 -9.92
C LEU A 32 -9.67 -1.53 -10.48
N ARG A 33 -9.92 -0.59 -11.39
CA ARG A 33 -8.90 0.35 -11.90
C ARG A 33 -8.35 1.25 -10.80
N ASP A 34 -9.11 1.47 -9.72
CA ASP A 34 -8.71 2.30 -8.59
C ASP A 34 -7.56 1.71 -7.79
N VAL A 35 -7.30 0.40 -7.90
CA VAL A 35 -6.18 -0.27 -7.21
C VAL A 35 -4.85 0.45 -7.48
N ARG A 36 -4.65 1.00 -8.68
CA ARG A 36 -3.42 1.72 -9.07
C ARG A 36 -3.21 3.06 -8.36
N PHE A 37 -4.25 3.61 -7.75
CA PHE A 37 -4.21 4.92 -7.08
C PHE A 37 -3.95 4.83 -5.58
N PHE A 38 -3.86 3.62 -5.03
CA PHE A 38 -3.37 3.40 -3.68
C PHE A 38 -1.87 3.60 -3.59
N ASP A 39 -1.41 4.23 -2.50
CA ASP A 39 0.01 4.45 -2.29
C ASP A 39 0.72 3.12 -1.96
N PRO A 40 1.64 2.64 -2.82
CA PRO A 40 2.38 1.41 -2.55
C PRO A 40 3.24 1.48 -1.29
N ILE A 41 3.66 2.68 -0.86
CA ILE A 41 4.45 2.89 0.36
C ILE A 41 3.55 2.67 1.59
N ALA A 42 2.36 3.27 1.60
CA ALA A 42 1.38 3.09 2.69
C ALA A 42 0.96 1.62 2.82
N LEU A 43 0.68 0.96 1.68
CA LEU A 43 0.41 -0.47 1.64
C LEU A 43 1.60 -1.29 2.17
N GLY A 44 2.84 -0.91 1.83
CA GLY A 44 4.05 -1.54 2.34
C GLY A 44 4.17 -1.46 3.86
N PHE A 45 3.84 -0.31 4.46
CA PHE A 45 3.83 -0.16 5.92
C PHE A 45 2.76 -1.01 6.58
N LEU A 46 1.51 -0.97 6.08
CA LEU A 46 0.46 -1.87 6.58
C LEU A 46 0.86 -3.33 6.46
N ARG A 47 1.50 -3.70 5.34
CA ARG A 47 1.96 -5.06 5.12
C ARG A 47 3.00 -5.50 6.14
N ARG A 48 3.91 -4.60 6.48
CA ARG A 48 4.87 -4.83 7.55
C ARG A 48 4.22 -4.89 8.93
N LEU A 49 3.18 -4.10 9.21
CA LEU A 49 2.47 -4.17 10.48
C LEU A 49 1.85 -5.55 10.69
N PHE A 50 1.21 -6.15 9.68
CA PHE A 50 0.75 -7.54 9.83
C PHE A 50 1.90 -8.53 9.95
N GLY A 51 2.97 -8.36 9.16
CA GLY A 51 4.08 -9.32 9.14
C GLY A 51 4.85 -9.37 10.46
N ILE A 52 4.99 -8.22 11.12
CA ILE A 52 5.74 -8.05 12.36
C ILE A 52 4.84 -8.24 13.59
N ALA A 53 3.64 -7.64 13.58
CA ALA A 53 2.76 -7.63 14.74
C ALA A 53 1.69 -8.73 14.73
N GLY A 54 1.49 -9.43 13.60
CA GLY A 54 0.37 -10.36 13.42
C GLY A 54 -0.99 -9.66 13.46
N ALA A 55 -1.02 -8.35 13.20
CA ALA A 55 -2.22 -7.53 13.35
C ALA A 55 -3.19 -7.72 12.17
N ARG A 56 -4.48 -7.79 12.49
CA ARG A 56 -5.58 -7.82 11.50
C ARG A 56 -6.16 -6.42 11.32
N VAL A 57 -6.78 -6.18 10.18
CA VAL A 57 -7.29 -4.84 9.81
C VAL A 57 -8.81 -4.81 9.89
N VAL A 58 -9.35 -3.77 10.52
CA VAL A 58 -10.77 -3.42 10.46
C VAL A 58 -10.89 -2.09 9.75
N VAL A 59 -11.62 -2.06 8.63
CA VAL A 59 -11.72 -0.90 7.76
C VAL A 59 -12.91 -0.02 8.14
N SER A 60 -12.75 1.30 8.07
CA SER A 60 -13.83 2.27 8.28
C SER A 60 -14.96 2.16 7.24
N ASP A 61 -16.22 2.42 7.64
CA ASP A 61 -17.37 2.41 6.71
C ASP A 61 -17.31 3.59 5.73
N ALA A 62 -16.69 4.70 6.12
CA ALA A 62 -16.65 5.94 5.35
C ALA A 62 -16.19 5.79 3.89
N TRP A 63 -15.39 4.76 3.57
CA TRP A 63 -14.89 4.49 2.21
C TRP A 63 -15.80 3.59 1.36
N ARG A 64 -16.86 3.01 1.93
CA ARG A 64 -17.79 2.09 1.25
C ARG A 64 -18.56 2.72 0.08
N ARG A 65 -18.68 4.05 0.00
CA ARG A 65 -19.52 4.70 -1.02
C ARG A 65 -18.99 4.45 -2.44
N GLY A 66 -19.54 3.42 -3.09
CA GLY A 66 -19.24 3.05 -4.47
C GLY A 66 -18.10 2.03 -4.63
N THR A 67 -17.42 1.65 -3.55
CA THR A 67 -16.21 0.81 -3.63
C THR A 67 -16.52 -0.69 -3.45
N PRO A 68 -16.23 -1.54 -4.45
CA PRO A 68 -16.38 -3.00 -4.34
C PRO A 68 -15.43 -3.60 -3.30
N ALA A 69 -15.91 -4.54 -2.50
CA ALA A 69 -15.09 -5.34 -1.58
C ALA A 69 -13.91 -6.05 -2.29
N ALA A 70 -14.06 -6.31 -3.60
CA ALA A 70 -12.99 -6.84 -4.45
C ALA A 70 -11.73 -5.96 -4.48
N ILE A 71 -11.85 -4.64 -4.30
CA ILE A 71 -10.68 -3.75 -4.24
C ILE A 71 -9.83 -4.09 -3.01
N LEU A 72 -10.44 -4.28 -1.83
CA LEU A 72 -9.70 -4.65 -0.61
C LEU A 72 -8.97 -5.97 -0.75
N GLN A 73 -9.57 -6.94 -1.44
CA GLN A 73 -8.93 -8.23 -1.71
C GLN A 73 -7.68 -8.07 -2.59
N GLN A 74 -7.69 -7.14 -3.55
CA GLN A 74 -6.52 -6.84 -4.39
C GLN A 74 -5.41 -6.07 -3.66
N LEU A 75 -5.72 -5.45 -2.51
CA LEU A 75 -4.72 -4.72 -1.72
C LEU A 75 -3.83 -5.64 -0.86
N ASP A 76 -4.12 -6.94 -0.80
CA ASP A 76 -3.39 -7.92 0.02
C ASP A 76 -3.30 -7.49 1.49
N LEU A 77 -4.46 -7.09 2.04
CA LEU A 77 -4.64 -6.71 3.43
C LEU A 77 -5.35 -7.85 4.18
N GLN A 78 -4.90 -8.14 5.40
CA GLN A 78 -5.53 -9.11 6.30
C GLN A 78 -6.78 -8.51 6.97
N VAL A 79 -7.82 -8.27 6.17
CA VAL A 79 -9.07 -7.66 6.66
C VAL A 79 -9.87 -8.67 7.47
N GLU A 80 -10.15 -8.33 8.72
CA GLU A 80 -11.01 -9.10 9.62
C GLU A 80 -12.47 -8.69 9.51
N GLY A 81 -12.73 -7.40 9.27
CA GLY A 81 -14.07 -6.88 9.17
C GLY A 81 -14.10 -5.40 8.83
N MET A 82 -15.29 -4.84 8.95
CA MET A 82 -15.55 -3.42 8.67
C MET A 82 -16.39 -2.85 9.80
N THR A 83 -16.10 -1.62 10.20
CA THR A 83 -16.89 -0.95 11.24
C THR A 83 -18.34 -0.74 10.78
N PRO A 84 -19.32 -0.78 11.70
CA PRO A 84 -20.70 -0.49 11.36
C PRO A 84 -20.90 0.99 11.05
N ARG A 85 -21.83 1.30 10.16
CA ARG A 85 -22.20 2.67 9.82
C ARG A 85 -22.98 3.31 10.97
N VAL A 86 -22.38 4.31 11.61
CA VAL A 86 -23.01 5.10 12.68
C VAL A 86 -22.73 6.59 12.51
N ALA A 87 -23.58 7.43 13.10
CA ALA A 87 -23.32 8.86 13.17
C ALA A 87 -22.18 9.15 14.17
N GLY A 88 -21.40 10.20 13.93
CA GLY A 88 -20.29 10.61 14.80
C GLY A 88 -18.88 10.35 14.25
N GLY A 89 -18.77 9.84 13.01
CA GLY A 89 -17.49 9.66 12.32
C GLY A 89 -16.69 8.46 12.82
N HIS A 90 -15.41 8.42 12.46
CA HIS A 90 -14.56 7.23 12.64
C HIS A 90 -14.45 6.75 14.10
N GLY A 91 -14.42 7.66 15.08
CA GLY A 91 -14.40 7.30 16.49
C GLY A 91 -15.67 6.58 16.94
N ALA A 92 -16.84 7.06 16.53
CA ALA A 92 -18.11 6.41 16.84
C ALA A 92 -18.23 5.03 16.18
N GLU A 93 -17.72 4.90 14.94
CA GLU A 93 -17.66 3.62 14.23
C GLU A 93 -16.80 2.58 14.97
N ILE A 94 -15.66 3.00 15.52
CA ILE A 94 -14.78 2.15 16.35
C ILE A 94 -15.49 1.72 17.63
N ASP A 95 -16.16 2.64 18.33
CA ASP A 95 -16.89 2.29 19.55
C ASP A 95 -18.04 1.31 19.26
N ALA A 96 -18.75 1.50 18.15
CA ALA A 96 -19.81 0.60 17.73
C ALA A 96 -19.27 -0.79 17.33
N TRP A 97 -18.08 -0.87 16.74
CA TRP A 97 -17.38 -2.13 16.49
C TRP A 97 -17.04 -2.85 17.81
N PHE A 98 -16.47 -2.13 18.78
CA PHE A 98 -16.10 -2.70 20.08
C PHE A 98 -17.29 -2.94 21.03
N THR A 99 -18.48 -2.45 20.70
CA THR A 99 -19.72 -2.82 21.42
C THR A 99 -20.11 -4.27 21.13
N GLN A 100 -19.81 -4.76 19.93
CA GLN A 100 -20.14 -6.13 19.51
C GLN A 100 -19.02 -7.13 19.83
N ARG A 101 -17.81 -6.64 20.10
CA ARG A 101 -16.61 -7.44 20.32
C ARG A 101 -15.68 -6.76 21.33
N ALA A 102 -15.20 -7.52 22.31
CA ALA A 102 -14.22 -6.99 23.25
C ALA A 102 -12.97 -6.50 22.49
N ALA A 103 -12.52 -5.28 22.82
CA ALA A 103 -11.27 -4.77 22.29
C ALA A 103 -10.11 -5.66 22.73
N PRO A 104 -9.18 -6.03 21.83
CA PRO A 104 -8.03 -6.82 22.21
C PRO A 104 -7.09 -6.01 23.10
N GLY A 105 -6.16 -6.70 23.79
CA GLY A 105 -5.18 -6.05 24.66
C GLY A 105 -4.21 -5.09 23.93
N SER A 106 -4.10 -5.18 22.60
CA SER A 106 -3.29 -4.28 21.80
C SER A 106 -3.95 -3.98 20.46
N TRP A 107 -4.22 -2.70 20.22
CA TRP A 107 -4.81 -2.21 18.97
C TRP A 107 -4.42 -0.76 18.72
N VAL A 108 -4.50 -0.34 17.46
CA VAL A 108 -4.12 0.99 17.00
C VAL A 108 -5.17 1.54 16.03
N ILE A 109 -5.32 2.86 15.98
CA ILE A 109 -6.14 3.59 15.02
C ILE A 109 -5.20 4.34 14.08
N LEU A 110 -5.30 4.07 12.78
CA LEU A 110 -4.64 4.87 11.73
C LEU A 110 -5.71 5.70 11.04
N SER A 111 -5.76 7.00 11.32
CA SER A 111 -6.81 7.87 10.78
C SER A 111 -6.35 9.31 10.61
N THR A 112 -7.01 10.02 9.69
CA THR A 112 -6.83 11.47 9.51
C THR A 112 -7.76 12.29 10.41
N ALA A 113 -8.61 11.63 11.21
CA ALA A 113 -9.51 12.28 12.15
C ALA A 113 -8.74 13.10 13.20
N ALA A 114 -9.29 14.26 13.55
CA ALA A 114 -8.71 15.09 14.59
C ALA A 114 -8.79 14.36 15.96
N PRO A 115 -7.77 14.46 16.83
CA PRO A 115 -7.83 13.84 18.16
C PRO A 115 -9.05 14.26 18.99
N ALA A 116 -9.56 15.48 18.76
CA ALA A 116 -10.74 16.01 19.42
C ALA A 116 -12.05 15.26 19.05
N SER A 117 -12.09 14.56 17.91
CA SER A 117 -13.24 13.74 17.51
C SER A 117 -13.18 12.31 18.07
N MET A 118 -12.20 12.02 18.95
CA MET A 118 -11.96 10.71 19.53
C MET A 118 -12.09 10.78 21.06
N THR A 119 -12.53 9.68 21.67
CA THR A 119 -12.59 9.58 23.14
C THR A 119 -11.19 9.62 23.76
N ALA A 120 -11.08 9.89 25.05
CA ALA A 120 -9.79 9.87 25.75
C ALA A 120 -9.09 8.50 25.70
N ALA A 121 -9.87 7.41 25.68
CA ALA A 121 -9.34 6.06 25.51
C ALA A 121 -8.80 5.86 24.08
N GLN A 122 -9.60 6.18 23.07
CA GLN A 122 -9.21 6.06 21.66
C GLN A 122 -7.97 6.89 21.31
N ARG A 123 -7.84 8.10 21.87
CA ARG A 123 -6.67 8.96 21.65
C ARG A 123 -5.34 8.30 22.05
N ARG A 124 -5.34 7.37 23.02
CA ARG A 124 -4.13 6.60 23.40
C ARG A 124 -3.72 5.58 22.35
N HIS A 125 -4.66 5.18 21.50
CA HIS A 125 -4.45 4.25 20.40
C HIS A 125 -4.35 4.96 19.04
N LEU A 126 -4.47 6.29 18.99
CA LEU A 126 -4.50 7.06 17.76
C LEU A 126 -3.10 7.39 17.25
N VAL A 127 -2.85 7.00 16.00
CA VAL A 127 -1.81 7.54 15.14
C VAL A 127 -2.50 8.46 14.13
N GLN A 128 -2.35 9.77 14.33
CA GLN A 128 -2.91 10.76 13.42
C GLN A 128 -2.06 10.83 12.15
N VAL A 129 -2.69 10.61 11.01
CA VAL A 129 -2.05 10.69 9.69
C VAL A 129 -2.40 12.02 9.04
N ASN A 130 -1.40 12.70 8.47
CA ASN A 130 -1.64 13.91 7.69
C ASN A 130 -2.16 13.52 6.29
N PRO A 131 -3.40 13.89 5.89
CA PRO A 131 -3.96 13.52 4.59
C PRO A 131 -3.17 14.08 3.39
N ALA A 132 -2.40 15.14 3.59
CA ALA A 132 -1.55 15.70 2.53
C ALA A 132 -0.33 14.78 2.25
N GLU A 133 0.21 14.13 3.28
CA GLU A 133 1.42 13.31 3.18
C GLU A 133 1.09 11.82 3.01
N GLY A 134 0.04 11.33 3.67
CA GLY A 134 -0.27 9.91 3.79
C GLY A 134 0.50 9.24 4.93
N LEU A 135 0.45 7.91 4.98
CA LEU A 135 1.10 7.13 6.03
C LEU A 135 2.64 7.23 5.94
N THR A 136 3.27 7.78 6.99
CA THR A 136 4.72 7.97 7.06
C THR A 136 5.46 6.89 7.85
N VAL A 137 6.79 6.93 7.85
CA VAL A 137 7.63 6.06 8.68
C VAL A 137 7.39 6.33 10.17
N GLU A 138 7.21 7.60 10.54
CA GLU A 138 6.94 8.03 11.92
C GLU A 138 5.60 7.47 12.39
N ASN A 139 4.56 7.54 11.56
CA ASN A 139 3.27 6.91 11.85
C ASN A 139 3.41 5.39 12.01
N PHE A 140 4.18 4.74 11.13
CA PHE A 140 4.42 3.30 11.22
C PHE A 140 5.13 2.91 12.53
N ARG A 141 6.15 3.66 12.95
CA ARG A 141 6.86 3.42 14.24
C ARG A 141 5.92 3.61 15.43
N GLN A 142 5.17 4.71 15.43
CA GLN A 142 4.18 4.98 16.49
C GLN A 142 3.13 3.85 16.58
N ALA A 143 2.71 3.31 15.44
CA ALA A 143 1.78 2.19 15.40
C ALA A 143 2.37 0.92 16.01
N LEU A 144 3.64 0.61 15.73
CA LEU A 144 4.34 -0.52 16.36
C LEU A 144 4.47 -0.35 17.87
N ASP A 145 4.79 0.85 18.34
CA ASP A 145 4.90 1.17 19.77
C ASP A 145 3.56 0.94 20.48
N ILE A 146 2.45 1.42 19.89
CA ILE A 146 1.09 1.21 20.42
C ILE A 146 0.71 -0.27 20.42
N LEU A 147 1.11 -1.02 19.39
CA LEU A 147 0.89 -2.46 19.29
C LEU A 147 1.80 -3.29 20.22
N GLY A 148 2.73 -2.64 20.92
CA GLY A 148 3.67 -3.27 21.85
C GLY A 148 4.67 -4.19 21.16
N VAL A 149 5.08 -3.86 19.93
CA VAL A 149 6.02 -4.67 19.14
C VAL A 149 7.28 -3.85 18.87
N ALA A 150 8.44 -4.44 19.17
CA ALA A 150 9.71 -3.77 18.91
C ALA A 150 9.87 -3.49 17.42
N CYS A 151 10.20 -2.25 17.08
CA CYS A 151 10.52 -1.86 15.72
C CYS A 151 11.78 -2.61 15.25
N PRO A 152 11.70 -3.44 14.19
CA PRO A 152 12.88 -4.11 13.67
C PRO A 152 13.92 -3.08 13.23
N SER A 153 15.19 -3.31 13.54
CA SER A 153 16.31 -2.46 13.14
C SER A 153 16.43 -2.27 11.61
N THR A 154 15.68 -3.06 10.83
CA THR A 154 15.59 -3.04 9.36
C THR A 154 14.49 -2.13 8.80
N VAL A 155 13.75 -1.41 9.64
CA VAL A 155 12.68 -0.48 9.20
C VAL A 155 13.26 0.81 8.63
N THR A 156 14.47 1.18 9.04
CA THR A 156 15.32 2.04 8.24
C THR A 156 16.05 1.16 7.23
N PRO A 157 15.83 1.26 5.90
CA PRO A 157 17.02 1.26 5.07
C PRO A 157 17.90 2.32 5.70
N ASP A 158 19.15 2.00 6.01
CA ASP A 158 20.09 2.96 6.56
C ASP A 158 20.04 4.17 5.60
N SER A 159 19.33 5.25 5.98
CA SER A 159 19.19 6.45 5.15
C SER A 159 20.52 7.18 5.00
N ARG A 160 21.57 6.63 5.62
CA ARG A 160 22.94 6.71 5.14
C ARG A 160 22.98 6.15 3.73
N VAL A 161 22.58 6.99 2.77
CA VAL A 161 23.06 6.90 1.39
C VAL A 161 24.53 6.53 1.51
N GLU A 162 24.89 5.32 1.10
CA GLU A 162 26.29 4.88 1.12
C GLU A 162 27.12 6.06 0.58
N PRO A 163 28.19 6.51 1.24
CA PRO A 163 28.95 7.66 0.75
C PRO A 163 29.46 7.46 -0.69
N GLY A 164 29.45 6.22 -1.19
CA GLY A 164 29.71 5.87 -2.59
C GLY A 164 28.49 5.75 -3.52
N LEU A 165 27.24 5.76 -3.04
CA LEU A 165 26.06 5.51 -3.89
C LEU A 165 25.79 6.64 -4.88
N GLN A 166 25.95 7.91 -4.47
CA GLN A 166 25.85 9.03 -5.41
C GLN A 166 26.98 9.02 -6.45
N ALA A 167 28.16 8.55 -6.08
CA ALA A 167 29.28 8.39 -7.00
C ALA A 167 29.02 7.23 -7.98
N LYS A 168 28.50 6.09 -7.49
CA LYS A 168 28.06 4.95 -8.32
C LYS A 168 26.94 5.37 -9.28
N LEU A 169 25.94 6.13 -8.82
CA LEU A 169 24.85 6.62 -9.66
C LEU A 169 25.38 7.56 -10.75
N ARG A 170 26.25 8.52 -10.39
CA ARG A 170 26.89 9.40 -11.38
C ARG A 170 27.74 8.62 -12.38
N HIS A 171 28.48 7.61 -11.92
CA HIS A 171 29.27 6.74 -12.78
C HIS A 171 28.40 5.94 -13.75
N LEU A 172 27.28 5.37 -13.29
CA LEU A 172 26.32 4.68 -14.15
C LEU A 172 25.65 5.62 -15.15
N GLN A 173 25.32 6.85 -14.74
CA GLN A 173 24.77 7.88 -15.63
C GLN A 173 25.80 8.32 -16.68
N GLN A 174 27.08 8.42 -16.32
CA GLN A 174 28.19 8.69 -17.22
C GLN A 174 28.34 7.55 -18.24
N LEU A 175 28.40 6.30 -17.77
CA LEU A 175 28.50 5.12 -18.62
C LEU A 175 27.30 4.97 -19.55
N ALA A 176 26.09 5.31 -19.10
CA ALA A 176 24.90 5.28 -19.95
C ALA A 176 24.91 6.36 -21.04
N ARG A 177 25.64 7.47 -20.83
CA ARG A 177 25.86 8.50 -21.86
C ARG A 177 26.98 8.14 -22.84
N GLU A 178 28.03 7.50 -22.34
CA GLU A 178 29.24 7.17 -23.12
C GLU A 178 29.11 5.85 -23.88
N ALA A 179 28.34 4.89 -23.36
CA ALA A 179 28.16 3.56 -23.93
C ALA A 179 26.69 3.08 -23.75
N PRO A 180 25.71 3.74 -24.37
CA PRO A 180 24.28 3.42 -24.21
C PRO A 180 23.96 1.97 -24.60
N GLU A 181 24.69 1.40 -25.55
CA GLU A 181 24.56 0.01 -26.02
C GLU A 181 24.81 -1.04 -24.92
N ARG A 182 25.55 -0.72 -23.85
CA ARG A 182 25.72 -1.62 -22.69
C ARG A 182 24.46 -1.78 -21.84
N PHE A 183 23.55 -0.81 -21.92
CA PHE A 183 22.31 -0.78 -21.15
C PHE A 183 21.08 -1.09 -22.02
N MET A 184 21.28 -1.30 -23.33
CA MET A 184 20.26 -1.83 -24.22
C MET A 184 20.16 -3.35 -24.03
N PRO A 185 18.93 -3.91 -24.05
CA PRO A 185 18.79 -5.36 -24.11
C PRO A 185 19.51 -5.88 -25.36
N ALA A 186 20.24 -6.98 -25.24
CA ALA A 186 20.85 -7.64 -26.39
C ALA A 186 19.78 -7.86 -27.48
N PRO A 187 20.11 -7.74 -28.78
CA PRO A 187 19.13 -7.85 -29.86
C PRO A 187 18.31 -9.15 -29.79
N ALA A 188 18.94 -10.27 -29.39
CA ALA A 188 18.25 -11.54 -29.13
C ALA A 188 17.20 -11.47 -28.00
N ALA A 189 17.44 -10.65 -26.96
CA ALA A 189 16.48 -10.44 -25.87
C ALA A 189 15.36 -9.46 -26.25
N ALA A 190 15.61 -8.54 -27.18
CA ALA A 190 14.58 -7.66 -27.74
C ALA A 190 13.63 -8.45 -28.66
N GLU A 191 14.17 -9.29 -29.55
CA GLU A 191 13.39 -10.18 -30.42
C GLU A 191 12.57 -11.21 -29.62
N ALA A 192 13.15 -11.83 -28.59
CA ALA A 192 12.42 -12.76 -27.72
C ALA A 192 11.29 -12.06 -26.96
N ARG A 193 11.47 -10.79 -26.57
CA ARG A 193 10.44 -10.00 -25.89
C ARG A 193 9.33 -9.56 -26.84
N GLU A 194 9.67 -9.23 -28.08
CA GLU A 194 8.70 -8.89 -29.13
C GLU A 194 7.88 -10.10 -29.56
N GLN A 195 8.52 -11.28 -29.69
CA GLN A 195 7.83 -12.55 -29.91
C GLN A 195 6.93 -12.93 -28.73
N ALA A 196 7.40 -12.79 -27.49
CA ALA A 196 6.59 -13.05 -26.31
C ALA A 196 5.38 -12.09 -26.22
N MET A 197 5.55 -10.83 -26.61
CA MET A 197 4.47 -9.84 -26.63
C MET A 197 3.49 -10.11 -27.77
N ALA A 198 3.95 -10.53 -28.94
CA ALA A 198 3.11 -10.94 -30.07
C ALA A 198 2.30 -12.20 -29.75
N ILE A 199 2.90 -13.20 -29.09
CA ILE A 199 2.21 -14.41 -28.62
C ILE A 199 1.16 -14.06 -27.56
N ALA A 200 1.48 -13.17 -26.62
CA ALA A 200 0.52 -12.71 -25.61
C ALA A 200 -0.65 -11.95 -26.24
N VAL A 201 -0.40 -11.09 -27.24
CA VAL A 201 -1.45 -10.35 -27.96
C VAL A 201 -2.33 -11.30 -28.77
N ALA A 202 -1.76 -12.26 -29.51
CA ALA A 202 -2.51 -13.26 -30.28
C ALA A 202 -3.38 -14.16 -29.39
N SER A 203 -2.88 -14.51 -28.20
CA SER A 203 -3.63 -15.29 -27.20
C SER A 203 -4.81 -14.52 -26.59
N LEU A 204 -4.71 -13.19 -26.52
CA LEU A 204 -5.75 -12.30 -26.00
C LEU A 204 -6.80 -11.92 -27.06
N THR A 205 -6.44 -11.94 -28.35
CA THR A 205 -7.34 -11.57 -29.46
C THR A 205 -7.96 -12.76 -30.20
N GLY A 206 -7.58 -13.99 -29.85
CA GLY A 206 -8.15 -15.21 -30.43
C GLY A 206 -7.74 -15.49 -31.88
N GLN A 207 -6.71 -14.82 -32.39
CA GLN A 207 -6.17 -15.08 -33.74
C GLN A 207 -5.07 -16.14 -33.67
N SER A 208 -5.23 -17.23 -34.43
CA SER A 208 -4.21 -18.28 -34.54
C SER A 208 -3.04 -17.80 -35.41
N LEU A 209 -1.82 -17.82 -34.88
CA LEU A 209 -0.60 -17.66 -35.68
C LEU A 209 -0.38 -18.94 -36.51
N GLN A 210 -0.31 -18.81 -37.84
CA GLN A 210 0.08 -19.91 -38.72
C GLN A 210 1.58 -20.23 -38.52
N PRO A 211 1.98 -21.52 -38.51
CA PRO A 211 3.38 -21.88 -38.36
C PRO A 211 4.16 -21.51 -39.63
N ALA A 212 5.27 -20.80 -39.44
CA ALA A 212 6.23 -20.54 -40.51
C ALA A 212 6.82 -21.87 -41.01
N ALA A 213 6.80 -22.06 -42.32
CA ALA A 213 7.38 -23.21 -42.99
C ALA A 213 8.89 -23.28 -42.73
N LEU A 214 9.32 -24.39 -42.12
CA LEU A 214 10.71 -24.84 -42.12
C LEU A 214 11.08 -25.21 -43.55
N HIS A 215 11.88 -24.38 -44.22
CA HIS A 215 12.61 -24.79 -45.41
C HIS A 215 13.93 -25.44 -44.99
N ALA A 216 14.12 -26.66 -45.50
CA ALA A 216 15.34 -27.47 -45.43
C ALA A 216 16.52 -26.83 -46.17
#